data_AF-A0A953TBE1-F1
#
_entry.id   AF-A0A953TBE1-F1
#
_cell.length_a   1.000
_cell.length_b   1.000
_cell.length_c   1.000
_cell.angle_alpha   90.00
_cell.angle_beta   90.00
_cell.angle_gamma   90.00
#
_symmetry.space_group_name_H-M   'P 1'
#
loop_
_entity.id
_entity.type
_entity.pdbx_description
1 polymer ?
#
loop_
_entity_poly.entity_id
_entity_poly.type
_entity_poly.pdbx_seq_one_letter_code
_entity_poly.pdbx_strand_id
1 'polypeptide(L)'
;MGREAQGRWPWRVRIRGAGEMGFLIKAKLVDNRPNRRPGADIQPQGRPVLFRRAHDPRIDFDEIPEREAHMKSYLAAGICAALLCAIAAQATAAPGKPKSQIVWALSAAPPSIAAGAAVVTMSDTGQIQYLRKGRNGWTCIVHDPATPMGHPLCLDKNGLEWMATAMSGHAPDPDKTGYSYMLQGGSVWSATDVAATALPPGQKDFIRVPPHVMIMNAKIANSSGFPSGQTNPDTHKPFVMFGGTPYAIVIMPLK
;
A
#
# COMPACT_ATOMS: atom_id res chain seq x y z
N MET A 1 6.61 16.53 -52.10
CA MET A 1 5.15 16.57 -51.84
C MET A 1 4.84 15.54 -50.77
N GLY A 2 4.56 15.96 -49.55
CA GLY A 2 4.12 15.06 -48.47
C GLY A 2 2.59 14.91 -48.44
N ARG A 3 2.10 13.87 -47.77
CA ARG A 3 0.73 13.78 -47.26
C ARG A 3 0.74 13.11 -45.89
N GLU A 4 0.76 13.91 -44.84
CA GLU A 4 0.36 13.48 -43.50
C GLU A 4 -1.14 13.18 -43.50
N ALA A 5 -1.53 11.99 -43.06
CA ALA A 5 -2.93 11.66 -42.80
C ALA A 5 -3.27 12.06 -41.36
N GLN A 6 -3.97 13.20 -41.21
CA GLN A 6 -4.30 13.78 -39.90
C GLN A 6 -5.34 12.94 -39.14
N GLY A 7 -4.91 12.27 -38.07
CA GLY A 7 -5.82 11.61 -37.13
C GLY A 7 -6.68 12.62 -36.35
N ARG A 8 -7.98 12.68 -36.65
CA ARG A 8 -8.95 13.49 -35.89
C ARG A 8 -9.20 12.89 -34.50
N TRP A 9 -8.62 13.49 -33.48
CA TRP A 9 -9.02 13.29 -32.09
C TRP A 9 -9.86 14.49 -31.61
N PRO A 10 -11.10 14.28 -31.09
CA PRO A 10 -12.05 15.38 -30.86
C PRO A 10 -11.82 16.18 -29.55
N TRP A 11 -10.73 15.93 -28.83
CA TRP A 11 -10.47 16.55 -27.52
C TRP A 11 -9.17 17.37 -27.54
N ARG A 12 -9.29 18.70 -27.41
CA ARG A 12 -8.16 19.61 -27.15
C ARG A 12 -8.26 20.16 -25.73
N VAL A 13 -7.39 19.67 -24.84
CA VAL A 13 -7.22 20.24 -23.51
C VAL A 13 -6.49 21.58 -23.64
N ARG A 14 -7.18 22.69 -23.33
CA ARG A 14 -6.58 24.03 -23.29
C ARG A 14 -6.45 24.46 -21.84
N ILE A 15 -5.28 24.23 -21.25
CA ILE A 15 -4.94 24.78 -19.93
C ILE A 15 -4.58 26.26 -20.11
N ARG A 16 -5.34 27.17 -19.50
CA ARG A 16 -4.89 28.54 -19.21
C ARG A 16 -4.46 28.60 -17.75
N GLY A 17 -3.30 29.18 -17.49
CA GLY A 17 -2.70 29.21 -16.16
C GLY A 17 -3.26 30.29 -15.24
N ALA A 18 -2.93 30.12 -13.95
CA ALA A 18 -2.81 31.11 -12.88
C ALA A 18 -3.90 32.19 -12.75
N GLY A 19 -4.73 32.04 -11.72
CA GLY A 19 -5.60 33.06 -11.14
C GLY A 19 -6.03 32.60 -9.75
N GLU A 20 -6.04 33.49 -8.77
CA GLU A 20 -6.16 33.17 -7.34
C GLU A 20 -7.58 32.77 -6.90
N MET A 21 -7.66 32.26 -5.66
CA MET A 21 -8.87 31.96 -4.87
C MET A 21 -9.71 30.77 -5.36
N GLY A 22 -9.68 29.69 -4.58
CA GLY A 22 -10.42 28.47 -4.88
C GLY A 22 -11.92 28.56 -4.55
N PHE A 23 -12.74 27.89 -5.36
CA PHE A 23 -14.10 27.48 -5.01
C PHE A 23 -14.45 26.16 -5.70
N LEU A 24 -15.30 25.35 -5.06
CA LEU A 24 -15.74 24.05 -5.60
C LEU A 24 -16.49 24.20 -6.93
N ILE A 25 -16.00 23.55 -7.99
CA ILE A 25 -16.72 23.47 -9.26
C ILE A 25 -17.70 22.29 -9.21
N LYS A 26 -18.96 22.56 -8.85
CA LYS A 26 -20.08 21.65 -9.17
C LYS A 26 -20.40 21.77 -10.66
N ALA A 27 -20.07 20.74 -11.43
CA ALA A 27 -20.49 20.65 -12.83
C ALA A 27 -22.02 20.45 -12.90
N LYS A 28 -22.73 21.41 -13.51
CA LYS A 28 -24.17 21.34 -13.76
C LYS A 28 -24.41 21.10 -15.24
N LEU A 29 -24.97 19.95 -15.60
CA LEU A 29 -25.44 19.71 -16.98
C LEU A 29 -26.60 20.68 -17.30
N VAL A 30 -26.59 21.22 -18.52
CA VAL A 30 -27.64 22.07 -19.06
C VAL A 30 -28.14 21.44 -20.36
N ASP A 31 -29.40 20.99 -20.37
CA ASP A 31 -30.11 20.57 -21.59
C ASP A 31 -30.42 21.82 -22.42
N ASN A 32 -30.08 21.79 -23.71
CA ASN A 32 -30.19 22.93 -24.62
C ASN A 32 -31.23 22.63 -25.71
N ARG A 33 -32.52 22.78 -25.37
CA ARG A 33 -33.65 22.66 -26.31
C ARG A 33 -34.40 23.99 -26.45
N PRO A 34 -34.71 24.43 -27.69
CA PRO A 34 -35.24 25.78 -27.91
C PRO A 34 -36.77 25.90 -27.74
N ASN A 35 -37.16 26.92 -26.97
CA ASN A 35 -38.29 27.83 -27.23
C ASN A 35 -39.75 27.35 -27.03
N ARG A 36 -40.39 27.79 -25.93
CA ARG A 36 -41.76 28.39 -25.93
C ARG A 36 -42.11 29.15 -24.63
N ARG A 37 -42.10 30.49 -24.74
CA ARG A 37 -42.93 31.60 -24.16
C ARG A 37 -43.57 31.56 -22.73
N PRO A 38 -43.90 32.73 -22.11
CA PRO A 38 -43.93 32.91 -20.65
C PRO A 38 -45.29 33.32 -20.02
N GLY A 39 -45.32 33.31 -18.67
CA GLY A 39 -46.39 33.81 -17.77
C GLY A 39 -46.46 32.95 -16.50
N ALA A 40 -46.64 33.44 -15.27
CA ALA A 40 -46.92 34.81 -14.79
C ALA A 40 -46.33 35.04 -13.37
N ASP A 41 -46.47 36.28 -12.86
CA ASP A 41 -45.94 36.79 -11.59
C ASP A 41 -46.45 36.11 -10.30
N ILE A 42 -45.70 36.27 -9.19
CA ILE A 42 -46.08 37.11 -8.02
C ILE A 42 -44.88 37.22 -7.04
N GLN A 43 -44.61 38.45 -6.57
CA GLN A 43 -43.53 38.79 -5.61
C GLN A 43 -44.04 38.97 -4.15
N PRO A 44 -43.15 39.12 -3.14
CA PRO A 44 -43.45 38.80 -1.73
C PRO A 44 -43.70 39.99 -0.77
N GLN A 45 -44.31 39.66 0.38
CA GLN A 45 -44.19 40.28 1.72
C GLN A 45 -44.37 39.15 2.77
N GLY A 46 -44.03 39.24 4.06
CA GLY A 46 -43.41 40.29 4.88
C GLY A 46 -43.08 39.79 6.32
N ARG A 47 -42.95 40.70 7.30
CA ARG A 47 -42.84 40.47 8.78
C ARG A 47 -43.54 41.67 9.49
N PRO A 48 -43.60 41.83 10.84
CA PRO A 48 -43.54 40.90 12.01
C PRO A 48 -44.91 40.88 12.79
N VAL A 49 -45.12 40.41 14.04
CA VAL A 49 -44.84 41.04 15.38
C VAL A 49 -45.22 40.14 16.59
N LEU A 50 -44.34 40.07 17.61
CA LEU A 50 -44.43 39.83 19.08
C LEU A 50 -45.58 39.07 19.84
N PHE A 51 -45.14 38.13 20.71
CA PHE A 51 -45.57 37.76 22.09
C PHE A 51 -47.03 37.40 22.51
N ARG A 52 -47.18 36.17 23.08
CA ARG A 52 -47.71 35.97 24.46
C ARG A 52 -47.23 34.65 25.11
N ARG A 53 -47.51 34.48 26.41
CA ARG A 53 -46.88 33.56 27.39
C ARG A 53 -47.78 32.35 27.78
N ALA A 54 -47.18 31.44 28.58
CA ALA A 54 -47.74 30.24 29.27
C ALA A 54 -47.86 28.97 28.40
N HIS A 55 -47.58 27.75 28.88
CA HIS A 55 -47.32 27.28 30.27
C HIS A 55 -46.12 26.30 30.34
N ASP A 56 -45.45 26.24 31.49
CA ASP A 56 -44.49 25.21 31.93
C ASP A 56 -45.24 24.08 32.70
N PRO A 57 -44.80 22.81 32.66
CA PRO A 57 -44.00 22.32 33.79
C PRO A 57 -42.86 21.32 33.47
N ARG A 58 -41.63 21.76 33.82
CA ARG A 58 -40.55 21.06 34.56
C ARG A 58 -39.84 19.87 33.88
N ILE A 59 -38.51 19.83 33.65
CA ILE A 59 -37.34 20.19 34.50
C ILE A 59 -37.21 19.18 35.68
N ASP A 60 -36.10 18.49 35.95
CA ASP A 60 -34.68 18.87 35.78
C ASP A 60 -33.72 17.73 35.39
N PHE A 61 -32.48 18.08 35.04
CA PHE A 61 -31.34 17.18 34.79
C PHE A 61 -30.11 17.67 35.57
N ASP A 62 -30.04 17.35 36.87
CA ASP A 62 -28.95 17.82 37.72
C ASP A 62 -27.72 16.88 37.74
N GLU A 63 -26.65 17.45 37.20
CA GLU A 63 -25.31 17.58 37.79
C GLU A 63 -24.48 16.32 38.18
N ILE A 64 -23.27 16.28 37.60
CA ILE A 64 -22.20 15.31 37.90
C ILE A 64 -21.19 15.98 38.84
N PRO A 65 -20.88 15.38 40.01
CA PRO A 65 -19.66 15.69 40.75
C PRO A 65 -18.63 14.55 40.68
N GLU A 66 -17.36 14.94 40.53
CA GLU A 66 -16.22 14.04 40.49
C GLU A 66 -15.78 13.51 41.88
N ARG A 67 -15.14 12.32 41.87
CA ARG A 67 -13.84 12.00 42.51
C ARG A 67 -13.59 12.53 43.94
N GLU A 68 -13.60 11.62 44.93
CA GLU A 68 -12.41 11.29 45.76
C GLU A 68 -12.68 10.17 46.79
N ALA A 69 -11.60 9.55 47.24
CA ALA A 69 -11.48 8.32 47.99
C ALA A 69 -12.22 8.19 49.34
N HIS A 70 -12.91 7.05 49.55
CA HIS A 70 -13.02 6.43 50.88
C HIS A 70 -12.91 4.89 50.83
N MET A 71 -11.66 4.42 50.74
CA MET A 71 -11.28 3.04 51.07
C MET A 71 -11.36 2.84 52.60
N LYS A 72 -12.33 2.06 53.09
CA LYS A 72 -12.29 1.38 54.41
C LYS A 72 -13.39 0.32 54.59
N SER A 73 -12.95 -0.94 54.65
CA SER A 73 -13.39 -1.94 55.63
C SER A 73 -14.88 -2.30 55.75
N TYR A 74 -15.35 -3.23 54.92
CA TYR A 74 -16.39 -4.19 55.35
C TYR A 74 -15.97 -5.63 54.98
N LEU A 75 -15.63 -6.39 56.02
CA LEU A 75 -15.44 -7.84 55.98
C LEU A 75 -16.79 -8.54 56.19
N ALA A 76 -16.89 -9.78 55.68
CA ALA A 76 -17.89 -10.79 56.00
C ALA A 76 -19.37 -10.53 55.59
N ALA A 77 -19.70 -10.86 54.33
CA ALA A 77 -20.82 -11.75 53.96
C ALA A 77 -20.86 -11.93 52.43
N GLY A 78 -20.80 -13.17 51.91
CA GLY A 78 -20.90 -13.37 50.45
C GLY A 78 -20.20 -14.60 49.87
N ILE A 79 -20.33 -15.78 50.47
CA ILE A 79 -19.96 -17.04 49.80
C ILE A 79 -21.08 -17.38 48.81
N CYS A 80 -21.00 -16.84 47.59
CA CYS A 80 -21.70 -17.35 46.39
C CYS A 80 -21.17 -16.64 45.14
N ALA A 81 -21.18 -17.34 43.99
CA ALA A 81 -20.77 -16.84 42.66
C ALA A 81 -19.26 -16.59 42.39
N ALA A 82 -18.35 -17.37 43.00
CA ALA A 82 -16.95 -17.49 42.54
C ALA A 82 -16.80 -18.53 41.40
N LEU A 83 -17.63 -18.43 40.36
CA LEU A 83 -17.67 -19.39 39.23
C LEU A 83 -17.93 -18.69 37.88
N LEU A 84 -17.35 -17.49 37.70
CA LEU A 84 -17.46 -16.69 36.50
C LEU A 84 -16.09 -16.47 35.84
N CYS A 85 -15.94 -17.06 34.65
CA CYS A 85 -14.99 -16.68 33.61
C CYS A 85 -13.50 -16.58 33.98
N ALA A 86 -12.90 -17.72 34.35
CA ALA A 86 -11.51 -17.99 33.95
C ALA A 86 -11.44 -18.28 32.43
N ILE A 87 -11.80 -17.30 31.60
CA ILE A 87 -11.48 -17.35 30.17
C ILE A 87 -9.98 -17.10 30.09
N ALA A 88 -9.21 -18.18 30.10
CA ALA A 88 -7.83 -18.13 29.68
C ALA A 88 -7.81 -17.58 28.26
N ALA A 89 -7.35 -16.33 28.10
CA ALA A 89 -7.02 -15.76 26.80
C ALA A 89 -5.80 -16.52 26.25
N GLN A 90 -6.06 -17.74 25.77
CA GLN A 90 -5.18 -18.46 24.87
C GLN A 90 -5.13 -17.61 23.60
N ALA A 91 -4.17 -16.69 23.58
CA ALA A 91 -3.68 -16.11 22.34
C ALA A 91 -3.13 -17.29 21.54
N THR A 92 -4.00 -17.88 20.72
CA THR A 92 -3.65 -18.90 19.74
C THR A 92 -2.75 -18.20 18.73
N ALA A 93 -1.45 -18.20 19.03
CA ALA A 93 -0.43 -17.87 18.06
C ALA A 93 -0.69 -18.75 16.85
N ALA A 94 -1.16 -18.13 15.75
CA ALA A 94 -1.47 -18.84 14.52
C ALA A 94 -0.28 -19.73 14.15
N PRO A 95 -0.52 -20.99 13.74
CA PRO A 95 0.52 -22.00 13.62
C PRO A 95 1.67 -21.47 12.78
N GLY A 96 2.78 -21.14 13.47
CA GLY A 96 3.92 -20.49 12.85
C GLY A 96 4.47 -21.38 11.74
N LYS A 97 4.86 -20.76 10.61
CA LYS A 97 5.49 -21.51 9.52
C LYS A 97 6.67 -22.35 10.05
N PRO A 98 6.93 -23.53 9.45
CA PRO A 98 8.03 -24.40 9.89
C PRO A 98 9.36 -23.65 10.02
N LYS A 99 10.19 -24.02 11.01
CA LYS A 99 11.51 -23.39 11.22
C LYS A 99 12.38 -23.38 9.95
N SER A 100 12.23 -24.37 9.08
CA SER A 100 12.88 -24.44 7.76
C SER A 100 12.53 -23.26 6.84
N GLN A 101 11.28 -22.80 6.84
CA GLN A 101 10.85 -21.64 6.04
C GLN A 101 11.42 -20.32 6.59
N ILE A 102 11.60 -20.19 7.91
CA ILE A 102 12.29 -19.05 8.53
C ILE A 102 13.78 -19.06 8.14
N VAL A 103 14.45 -20.22 8.19
CA VAL A 103 15.85 -20.34 7.75
C VAL A 103 16.00 -20.04 6.25
N TRP A 104 15.04 -20.49 5.42
CA TRP A 104 15.01 -20.18 4.00
C TRP A 104 14.91 -18.68 3.73
N ALA A 105 13.94 -17.97 4.32
CA ALA A 105 13.82 -16.53 4.15
C ALA A 105 15.10 -15.76 4.54
N LEU A 106 15.79 -16.23 5.58
CA LEU A 106 17.02 -15.61 6.08
C LEU A 106 18.25 -15.88 5.21
N SER A 107 18.27 -16.94 4.39
CA SER A 107 19.38 -17.25 3.48
C SER A 107 19.49 -16.26 2.32
N ALA A 108 18.49 -15.40 2.13
CA ALA A 108 18.50 -14.34 1.13
C ALA A 108 19.44 -13.17 1.44
N ALA A 109 19.88 -12.99 2.70
CA ALA A 109 20.72 -11.86 3.10
C ALA A 109 22.06 -12.28 3.72
N PRO A 110 23.07 -11.40 3.75
CA PRO A 110 24.32 -11.66 4.45
C PRO A 110 24.07 -11.97 5.95
N PRO A 111 24.87 -12.82 6.60
CA PRO A 111 24.65 -13.22 8.01
C PRO A 111 24.50 -12.04 8.98
N SER A 112 25.24 -10.94 8.76
CA SER A 112 25.15 -9.70 9.55
C SER A 112 23.78 -9.02 9.47
N ILE A 113 23.11 -9.09 8.31
CA ILE A 113 21.75 -8.58 8.10
C ILE A 113 20.72 -9.60 8.61
N ALA A 114 20.90 -10.88 8.24
CA ALA A 114 19.99 -11.97 8.61
C ALA A 114 19.88 -12.19 10.13
N ALA A 115 20.93 -11.91 10.91
CA ALA A 115 20.90 -12.02 12.38
C ALA A 115 19.96 -11.01 13.06
N GLY A 116 19.72 -9.85 12.44
CA GLY A 116 18.89 -8.77 12.99
C GLY A 116 17.52 -8.61 12.33
N ALA A 117 17.30 -9.18 11.14
CA ALA A 117 16.11 -8.93 10.32
C ALA A 117 14.79 -9.39 10.99
N ALA A 118 13.69 -8.72 10.68
CA ALA A 118 12.36 -9.29 10.85
C ALA A 118 12.18 -10.47 9.89
N VAL A 119 11.30 -11.41 10.24
CA VAL A 119 10.84 -12.46 9.32
C VAL A 119 9.34 -12.42 9.27
N VAL A 120 8.78 -12.35 8.06
CA VAL A 120 7.35 -12.21 7.83
C VAL A 120 6.85 -13.21 6.78
N THR A 121 5.58 -13.56 6.84
CA THR A 121 4.82 -14.08 5.71
C THR A 121 3.94 -12.97 5.15
N MET A 122 3.75 -12.96 3.84
CA MET A 122 2.85 -12.04 3.15
C MET A 122 1.76 -12.86 2.45
N SER A 123 0.50 -12.42 2.54
CA SER A 123 -0.60 -13.00 1.75
C SER A 123 -0.61 -12.43 0.33
N ASP A 124 -1.37 -13.07 -0.57
CA ASP A 124 -1.64 -12.56 -1.93
C ASP A 124 -2.31 -11.17 -1.91
N THR A 125 -2.99 -10.83 -0.80
CA THR A 125 -3.59 -9.52 -0.53
C THR A 125 -2.64 -8.51 0.12
N GLY A 126 -1.34 -8.82 0.23
CA GLY A 126 -0.31 -7.95 0.80
C GLY A 126 -0.32 -7.85 2.33
N GLN A 127 -1.11 -8.66 3.05
CA GLN A 127 -1.13 -8.62 4.52
C GLN A 127 0.13 -9.27 5.09
N ILE A 128 0.82 -8.53 5.96
CA ILE A 128 2.09 -8.93 6.58
C ILE A 128 1.84 -9.54 7.96
N GLN A 129 2.20 -10.82 8.13
CA GLN A 129 2.22 -11.50 9.43
C GLN A 129 3.67 -11.69 9.90
N TYR A 130 3.99 -11.22 11.10
CA TYR A 130 5.33 -11.38 11.68
C TYR A 130 5.53 -12.77 12.29
N LEU A 131 6.57 -13.49 11.82
CA LEU A 131 7.09 -14.72 12.42
C LEU A 131 8.26 -14.45 13.37
N ARG A 132 9.03 -13.38 13.11
CA ARG A 132 10.12 -12.90 13.96
C ARG A 132 10.17 -11.37 13.94
N LYS A 133 10.25 -10.74 15.12
CA LYS A 133 10.48 -9.29 15.22
C LYS A 133 11.92 -8.94 14.81
N GLY A 134 12.08 -7.90 14.01
CA GLY A 134 13.37 -7.37 13.59
C GLY A 134 13.95 -6.36 14.59
N ARG A 135 15.25 -6.07 14.45
CA ARG A 135 16.02 -5.13 15.27
C ARG A 135 16.98 -4.23 14.47
N ASN A 136 17.14 -4.46 13.16
CA ASN A 136 18.10 -3.74 12.30
C ASN A 136 17.47 -3.05 11.08
N GLY A 137 16.15 -2.94 11.01
CA GLY A 137 15.44 -2.28 9.90
C GLY A 137 15.29 -3.09 8.61
N TRP A 138 15.76 -4.35 8.59
CA TRP A 138 15.55 -5.28 7.48
C TRP A 138 14.41 -6.25 7.75
N THR A 139 13.73 -6.70 6.70
CA THR A 139 12.62 -7.64 6.73
C THR A 139 12.82 -8.70 5.66
N CYS A 140 12.89 -9.97 6.07
CA CYS A 140 12.97 -11.12 5.18
C CYS A 140 11.60 -11.79 5.04
N ILE A 141 11.20 -12.05 3.81
CA ILE A 141 9.86 -12.56 3.46
C ILE A 141 9.97 -14.05 3.18
N VAL A 142 9.13 -14.82 3.86
CA VAL A 142 8.93 -16.25 3.59
C VAL A 142 8.09 -16.38 2.34
N HIS A 143 8.76 -16.72 1.24
CA HIS A 143 8.13 -17.34 0.07
C HIS A 143 8.15 -18.87 0.21
N ASP A 144 7.17 -19.54 -0.37
CA ASP A 144 7.13 -21.00 -0.41
C ASP A 144 8.06 -21.52 -1.51
N PRO A 145 9.15 -22.25 -1.18
CA PRO A 145 10.09 -22.81 -2.16
C PRO A 145 9.47 -23.86 -3.09
N ALA A 146 8.27 -24.37 -2.79
CA ALA A 146 7.53 -25.24 -3.70
C ALA A 146 6.94 -24.51 -4.92
N THR A 147 6.88 -23.16 -4.90
CA THR A 147 6.40 -22.38 -6.04
C THR A 147 7.54 -22.07 -7.02
N PRO A 148 7.29 -21.95 -8.34
CA PRO A 148 8.30 -21.52 -9.32
C PRO A 148 8.90 -20.13 -9.07
N MET A 149 8.24 -19.33 -8.23
CA MET A 149 8.64 -17.99 -7.75
C MET A 149 9.11 -18.03 -6.27
N GLY A 150 9.48 -19.21 -5.77
CA GLY A 150 9.75 -19.53 -4.36
C GLY A 150 11.10 -19.05 -3.83
N HIS A 151 11.56 -17.88 -4.26
CA HIS A 151 12.87 -17.33 -3.93
C HIS A 151 12.85 -16.59 -2.59
N PRO A 152 13.90 -16.70 -1.75
CA PRO A 152 13.95 -15.99 -0.49
C PRO A 152 14.36 -14.54 -0.78
N LEU A 153 13.74 -13.59 -0.07
CA LEU A 153 13.87 -12.16 -0.33
C LEU A 153 14.04 -11.42 1.00
N CYS A 154 15.06 -10.56 1.11
CA CYS A 154 15.20 -9.63 2.23
C CYS A 154 15.25 -8.18 1.72
N LEU A 155 14.48 -7.31 2.36
CA LEU A 155 14.30 -5.91 2.00
C LEU A 155 14.69 -5.01 3.18
N ASP A 156 15.25 -3.84 2.90
CA ASP A 156 15.31 -2.78 3.90
C ASP A 156 13.93 -2.13 4.07
N LYS A 157 13.83 -1.14 4.97
CA LYS A 157 12.57 -0.42 5.23
C LYS A 157 11.96 0.17 3.94
N ASN A 158 12.79 0.78 3.09
CA ASN A 158 12.32 1.46 1.88
C ASN A 158 11.97 0.47 0.76
N GLY A 159 12.68 -0.66 0.64
CA GLY A 159 12.37 -1.74 -0.29
C GLY A 159 11.07 -2.46 0.08
N LEU A 160 10.79 -2.61 1.38
CA LEU A 160 9.51 -3.13 1.86
C LEU A 160 8.35 -2.18 1.52
N GLU A 161 8.55 -0.87 1.70
CA GLU A 161 7.58 0.15 1.27
C GLU A 161 7.37 0.09 -0.25
N TRP A 162 8.46 0.13 -1.04
CA TRP A 162 8.44 0.05 -2.51
C TRP A 162 7.64 -1.17 -3.00
N MET A 163 7.88 -2.35 -2.43
CA MET A 163 7.21 -3.59 -2.82
C MET A 163 5.71 -3.55 -2.47
N ALA A 164 5.35 -3.08 -1.27
CA ALA A 164 3.95 -2.95 -0.88
C ALA A 164 3.18 -1.96 -1.76
N THR A 165 3.80 -0.82 -2.11
CA THR A 165 3.24 0.19 -3.02
C THR A 165 3.07 -0.37 -4.43
N ALA A 166 4.07 -1.09 -4.95
CA ALA A 166 4.02 -1.73 -6.27
C ALA A 166 2.95 -2.84 -6.36
N MET A 167 2.85 -3.71 -5.35
CA MET A 167 1.78 -4.72 -5.26
C MET A 167 0.38 -4.10 -5.17
N SER A 168 0.28 -2.89 -4.61
CA SER A 168 -0.96 -2.12 -4.56
C SER A 168 -1.29 -1.40 -5.88
N GLY A 169 -0.50 -1.59 -6.94
CA GLY A 169 -0.67 -0.94 -8.24
C GLY A 169 -0.37 0.56 -8.25
N HIS A 170 0.29 1.08 -7.22
CA HIS A 170 0.65 2.49 -7.09
C HIS A 170 2.11 2.71 -7.45
N ALA A 171 2.44 3.87 -8.02
CA ALA A 171 3.82 4.25 -8.30
C ALA A 171 4.63 4.44 -7.00
N PRO A 172 5.78 3.76 -6.82
CA PRO A 172 6.68 4.01 -5.70
C PRO A 172 7.28 5.42 -5.71
N ASP A 173 7.63 5.93 -4.53
CA ASP A 173 8.25 7.24 -4.34
C ASP A 173 9.64 7.29 -5.02
N PRO A 174 9.86 8.18 -6.02
CA PRO A 174 11.11 8.25 -6.77
C PRO A 174 12.28 8.88 -5.98
N ASP A 175 12.03 9.49 -4.82
CA ASP A 175 13.08 10.05 -3.96
C ASP A 175 13.43 9.11 -2.78
N LYS A 176 12.69 8.01 -2.59
CA LYS A 176 13.09 6.90 -1.69
C LYS A 176 13.87 5.84 -2.45
N THR A 177 15.02 5.44 -1.91
CA THR A 177 15.77 4.29 -2.41
C THR A 177 15.64 3.12 -1.45
N GLY A 178 15.11 2.00 -1.95
CA GLY A 178 15.12 0.71 -1.27
C GLY A 178 16.28 -0.18 -1.71
N TYR A 179 16.66 -1.10 -0.84
CA TYR A 179 17.69 -2.10 -1.09
C TYR A 179 17.17 -3.50 -0.79
N SER A 180 17.61 -4.47 -1.58
CA SER A 180 17.25 -5.87 -1.39
C SER A 180 18.42 -6.82 -1.59
N TYR A 181 18.41 -7.92 -0.85
CA TYR A 181 19.27 -9.08 -1.07
C TYR A 181 18.42 -10.29 -1.49
N MET A 182 18.91 -10.99 -2.52
CA MET A 182 18.43 -12.30 -2.97
C MET A 182 19.63 -13.22 -3.19
N LEU A 183 20.34 -13.55 -2.10
CA LEU A 183 21.60 -14.31 -2.14
C LEU A 183 21.48 -15.79 -2.57
N GLN A 184 20.26 -16.33 -2.69
CA GLN A 184 20.02 -17.64 -3.31
C GLN A 184 19.65 -17.55 -4.81
N GLY A 185 19.66 -16.33 -5.37
CA GLY A 185 19.09 -16.05 -6.69
C GLY A 185 17.56 -16.07 -6.67
N GLY A 186 16.97 -16.05 -7.88
CA GLY A 186 15.53 -16.11 -8.05
C GLY A 186 15.12 -16.28 -9.52
N SER A 187 13.81 -16.19 -9.73
CA SER A 187 13.13 -16.36 -11.02
C SER A 187 12.07 -15.27 -11.15
N VAL A 188 11.90 -14.72 -12.35
CA VAL A 188 10.82 -13.78 -12.66
C VAL A 188 10.09 -14.18 -13.95
N TRP A 189 8.80 -13.86 -14.01
CA TRP A 189 7.96 -14.08 -15.19
C TRP A 189 8.38 -13.20 -16.37
N SER A 190 8.67 -11.92 -16.10
CA SER A 190 8.99 -10.89 -17.09
C SER A 190 10.01 -9.91 -16.53
N ALA A 191 10.94 -9.45 -17.38
CA ALA A 191 11.85 -8.36 -17.04
C ALA A 191 11.29 -6.96 -17.39
N THR A 192 10.13 -6.89 -18.07
CA THR A 192 9.56 -5.64 -18.57
C THR A 192 8.18 -5.31 -18.00
N ASP A 193 7.49 -6.27 -17.39
CA ASP A 193 6.15 -6.10 -16.80
C ASP A 193 6.15 -6.55 -15.33
N VAL A 194 5.89 -5.60 -14.42
CA VAL A 194 5.85 -5.80 -12.97
C VAL A 194 4.59 -6.56 -12.51
N ALA A 195 3.52 -6.54 -13.32
CA ALA A 195 2.24 -7.18 -13.01
C ALA A 195 2.11 -8.58 -13.62
N ALA A 196 3.16 -9.08 -14.27
CA ALA A 196 3.15 -10.39 -14.93
C ALA A 196 2.98 -11.54 -13.92
N THR A 197 1.87 -12.26 -14.04
CA THR A 197 1.53 -13.46 -13.22
C THR A 197 1.73 -14.78 -13.98
N ALA A 198 2.15 -14.71 -15.24
CA ALA A 198 2.44 -15.85 -16.12
C ALA A 198 3.52 -15.47 -17.14
N LEU A 199 4.09 -16.46 -17.85
CA LEU A 199 5.09 -16.21 -18.89
C LEU A 199 4.50 -15.37 -20.04
N PRO A 200 5.18 -14.30 -20.48
CA PRO A 200 4.80 -13.56 -21.68
C PRO A 200 4.72 -14.44 -22.95
N PRO A 201 3.85 -14.11 -23.93
CA PRO A 201 3.77 -14.85 -25.18
C PRO A 201 5.12 -14.99 -25.88
N GLY A 202 5.49 -16.23 -26.22
CA GLY A 202 6.77 -16.56 -26.85
C GLY A 202 7.93 -16.85 -25.90
N GLN A 203 7.80 -16.54 -24.60
CA GLN A 203 8.78 -16.91 -23.58
C GLN A 203 8.56 -18.37 -23.12
N LYS A 204 9.63 -19.16 -23.07
CA LYS A 204 9.56 -20.62 -22.83
C LYS A 204 9.88 -21.06 -21.39
N ASP A 205 10.64 -20.28 -20.64
CA ASP A 205 11.02 -20.53 -19.24
C ASP A 205 11.10 -19.18 -18.49
N PHE A 206 11.17 -19.25 -17.16
CA PHE A 206 11.42 -18.11 -16.28
C PHE A 206 12.78 -17.47 -16.55
N ILE A 207 12.86 -16.16 -16.36
CA ILE A 207 14.16 -15.45 -16.34
C ILE A 207 14.81 -15.76 -14.99
N ARG A 208 15.88 -16.55 -15.00
CA ARG A 208 16.62 -16.94 -13.80
C ARG A 208 17.72 -15.92 -13.51
N VAL A 209 17.66 -15.31 -12.34
CA VAL A 209 18.66 -14.35 -11.87
C VAL A 209 19.54 -15.05 -10.83
N PRO A 210 20.88 -15.07 -10.99
CA PRO A 210 21.81 -15.62 -10.00
C PRO A 210 21.77 -14.81 -8.69
N PRO A 211 22.51 -15.21 -7.63
CA PRO A 211 22.64 -14.42 -6.40
C PRO A 211 22.95 -12.95 -6.69
N HIS A 212 22.08 -12.05 -6.23
CA HIS A 212 22.12 -10.63 -6.60
C HIS A 212 21.64 -9.72 -5.47
N VAL A 213 21.88 -8.42 -5.66
CA VAL A 213 21.24 -7.34 -4.90
C VAL A 213 20.39 -6.49 -5.83
N MET A 214 19.37 -5.84 -5.27
CA MET A 214 18.51 -4.91 -6.01
C MET A 214 18.56 -3.52 -5.41
N ILE A 215 18.58 -2.49 -6.27
CA ILE A 215 18.33 -1.10 -5.90
C ILE A 215 16.95 -0.73 -6.43
N MET A 216 16.02 -0.49 -5.50
CA MET A 216 14.62 -0.19 -5.76
C MET A 216 14.41 1.31 -5.79
N ASN A 217 14.67 1.93 -6.95
CA ASN A 217 14.42 3.33 -7.21
C ASN A 217 14.43 3.62 -8.72
N ALA A 218 13.32 4.11 -9.26
CA ALA A 218 13.20 4.32 -10.70
C ALA A 218 14.11 5.44 -11.26
N LYS A 219 14.43 6.46 -10.46
CA LYS A 219 15.31 7.57 -10.84
C LYS A 219 16.76 7.08 -11.00
N ILE A 220 17.24 6.26 -10.06
CA ILE A 220 18.55 5.58 -10.14
C ILE A 220 18.54 4.59 -11.31
N ALA A 221 17.53 3.73 -11.41
CA ALA A 221 17.47 2.71 -12.45
C ALA A 221 17.51 3.33 -13.86
N ASN A 222 16.65 4.29 -14.14
CA ASN A 222 16.58 4.95 -15.46
C ASN A 222 17.76 5.90 -15.75
N SER A 223 18.66 6.18 -14.79
CA SER A 223 19.90 6.96 -14.99
C SER A 223 21.19 6.15 -14.84
N SER A 224 21.09 4.85 -14.53
CA SER A 224 22.24 3.99 -14.21
C SER A 224 23.18 3.69 -15.39
N GLY A 225 22.72 3.86 -16.63
CA GLY A 225 23.45 3.48 -17.84
C GLY A 225 23.49 1.97 -18.12
N PHE A 226 22.90 1.13 -17.26
CA PHE A 226 22.79 -0.30 -17.50
C PHE A 226 21.72 -0.62 -18.58
N PRO A 227 21.83 -1.77 -19.29
CA PRO A 227 20.83 -2.20 -20.26
C PRO A 227 19.42 -2.29 -19.65
N SER A 228 18.40 -1.88 -20.40
CA SER A 228 17.00 -1.83 -19.96
C SER A 228 16.04 -2.23 -21.07
N GLY A 229 14.81 -2.62 -20.72
CA GLY A 229 13.74 -2.91 -21.69
C GLY A 229 13.92 -4.22 -22.48
N GLN A 230 14.89 -5.07 -22.08
CA GLN A 230 15.13 -6.38 -22.67
C GLN A 230 14.11 -7.39 -22.13
N THR A 231 13.46 -8.16 -23.00
CA THR A 231 12.56 -9.25 -22.60
C THR A 231 13.32 -10.45 -22.01
N ASN A 232 14.56 -10.67 -22.43
CA ASN A 232 15.46 -11.68 -21.87
C ASN A 232 16.86 -11.05 -21.67
N PRO A 233 17.11 -10.37 -20.53
CA PRO A 233 18.39 -9.74 -20.24
C PRO A 233 19.47 -10.77 -19.93
N ASP A 234 20.75 -10.38 -20.09
CA ASP A 234 21.88 -11.17 -19.61
C ASP A 234 21.98 -11.05 -18.08
N THR A 235 21.43 -12.05 -17.37
CA THR A 235 21.30 -12.02 -15.92
C THR A 235 22.61 -12.20 -15.15
N HIS A 236 23.74 -12.39 -15.83
CA HIS A 236 25.09 -12.37 -15.25
C HIS A 236 25.74 -10.98 -15.27
N LYS A 237 25.07 -9.96 -15.83
CA LYS A 237 25.52 -8.57 -15.84
C LYS A 237 24.53 -7.68 -15.12
N PRO A 238 24.93 -6.47 -14.66
CA PRO A 238 23.97 -5.50 -14.15
C PRO A 238 22.97 -5.07 -15.24
N PHE A 239 21.68 -5.05 -14.92
CA PHE A 239 20.61 -4.62 -15.82
C PHE A 239 19.48 -3.92 -15.06
N VAL A 240 18.66 -3.17 -15.80
CA VAL A 240 17.44 -2.53 -15.29
C VAL A 240 16.22 -3.38 -15.64
N MET A 241 15.55 -3.87 -14.62
CA MET A 241 14.24 -4.50 -14.74
C MET A 241 13.15 -3.43 -14.66
N PHE A 242 12.07 -3.59 -15.44
CA PHE A 242 10.95 -2.65 -15.55
C PHE A 242 11.35 -1.22 -15.97
N GLY A 243 12.44 -1.10 -16.75
CA GLY A 243 12.98 0.18 -17.23
C GLY A 243 11.96 1.05 -17.97
N GLY A 244 12.05 2.37 -17.78
CA GLY A 244 11.07 3.33 -18.31
C GLY A 244 9.76 3.43 -17.51
N THR A 245 9.56 2.62 -16.48
CA THR A 245 8.38 2.67 -15.59
C THR A 245 8.73 3.26 -14.21
N PRO A 246 7.73 3.67 -13.40
CA PRO A 246 7.93 4.00 -11.98
C PRO A 246 8.41 2.83 -11.12
N TYR A 247 8.33 1.60 -11.65
CA TYR A 247 8.77 0.37 -10.99
C TYR A 247 10.19 -0.05 -11.40
N ALA A 248 10.93 0.79 -12.13
CA ALA A 248 12.28 0.44 -12.57
C ALA A 248 13.21 0.15 -11.38
N ILE A 249 13.88 -1.00 -11.39
CA ILE A 249 14.86 -1.41 -10.39
C ILE A 249 16.18 -1.82 -11.07
N VAL A 250 17.30 -1.57 -10.40
CA VAL A 250 18.60 -2.10 -10.83
C VAL A 250 18.80 -3.46 -10.20
N ILE A 251 19.16 -4.46 -11.00
CA ILE A 251 19.62 -5.77 -10.54
C ILE A 251 21.14 -5.83 -10.72
N MET A 252 21.87 -6.17 -9.66
CA MET A 252 23.33 -6.33 -9.67
C MET A 252 23.69 -7.75 -9.20
N PRO A 253 24.03 -8.66 -10.14
CA PRO A 253 24.56 -9.98 -9.84
C PRO A 253 25.86 -9.92 -9.03
N LEU A 254 26.09 -10.94 -8.20
CA LEU A 254 27.28 -11.04 -7.35
C LEU A 254 28.39 -11.95 -7.91
N LYS A 255 28.15 -12.56 -9.08
CA LYS A 255 29.11 -13.36 -9.87
C LYS A 255 28.76 -13.34 -11.35
#